data_AF-W2TQC9-F1
#
_entry.id   AF-W2TQC9-F1
#
_cell.length_a   1.000
_cell.length_b   1.000
_cell.length_c   1.000
_cell.angle_alpha   90.00
_cell.angle_beta   90.00
_cell.angle_gamma   90.00
#
_symmetry.space_group_name_H-M   'P 1'
#
loop_
_entity.id
_entity.type
_entity.pdbx_description
1 polymer ?
#
loop_
_entity_poly.entity_id
_entity_poly.type
_entity_poly.pdbx_seq_one_letter_code
_entity_poly.pdbx_strand_id
1 'polypeptide(L)'
;SSGLVEQVSRCIVRGELSDSPLKITIPLIKAMKERDIKMMPLVTNKAVGEIFYVESECRTIKGNQYVSSVEVITHKEAPHQIRAHLALAGCPLIGDAKYSNSSPRPPRLSHRVLNLLGITDSQSRKIPMYLHLKQIHFPDASKSMKPMRLSAPLPEHFSWMLKKLKLLKLK
;
A
#
# COMPACT_ATOMS: atom_id res chain seq x y z
N SER A 1 7.46 18.39 -17.53
CA SER A 1 7.02 17.74 -16.27
C SER A 1 5.53 17.99 -16.13
N SER A 2 4.74 17.03 -15.62
CA SER A 2 3.30 17.24 -15.38
C SER A 2 3.01 18.20 -14.21
N GLY A 3 4.05 18.68 -13.51
CA GLY A 3 3.94 19.50 -12.29
C GLY A 3 3.40 18.75 -11.07
N LEU A 4 3.09 17.46 -11.20
CA LEU A 4 2.45 16.68 -10.13
C LEU A 4 3.47 16.27 -9.06
N VAL A 5 3.04 16.35 -7.81
CA VAL A 5 3.82 15.88 -6.65
C VAL A 5 3.92 14.36 -6.70
N GLU A 6 5.14 13.85 -6.68
CA GLU A 6 5.42 12.41 -6.62
C GLU A 6 5.51 11.97 -5.16
N GLN A 7 4.76 10.94 -4.80
CA GLN A 7 4.80 10.33 -3.47
C GLN A 7 5.29 8.90 -3.58
N VAL A 8 6.34 8.59 -2.81
CA VAL A 8 6.93 7.26 -2.74
C VAL A 8 6.58 6.66 -1.39
N SER A 9 5.78 5.60 -1.40
CA SER A 9 5.36 4.87 -0.21
C SER A 9 6.03 3.50 -0.13
N ARG A 10 6.33 3.06 1.08
CA ARG A 10 6.81 1.71 1.41
C ARG A 10 5.72 0.94 2.12
N CYS A 11 5.46 -0.28 1.68
CA CYS A 11 4.48 -1.15 2.32
C CYS A 11 4.95 -2.60 2.47
N ILE A 12 4.21 -3.35 3.29
CA ILE A 12 4.31 -4.81 3.39
C ILE A 12 2.94 -5.40 3.03
N VAL A 13 2.93 -6.28 2.04
CA VAL A 13 1.72 -6.91 1.50
C VAL A 13 1.75 -8.42 1.73
N ARG A 14 0.56 -9.02 1.75
CA ARG A 14 0.42 -10.47 1.61
C ARG A 14 0.68 -10.87 0.16
N GLY A 15 1.39 -11.98 -0.02
CA GLY A 15 1.69 -12.54 -1.34
C GLY A 15 2.78 -11.78 -2.08
N GLU A 16 2.83 -12.01 -3.38
CA GLU A 16 3.73 -11.38 -4.33
C GLU A 16 2.91 -10.74 -5.44
N LEU A 17 3.26 -9.50 -5.81
CA LEU A 17 2.65 -8.84 -6.95
C LEU A 17 3.12 -9.53 -8.22
N SER A 18 2.22 -10.31 -8.83
CA SER A 18 2.40 -10.83 -10.19
C SER A 18 2.74 -9.69 -11.14
N ASP A 19 3.67 -9.93 -12.07
CA ASP A 19 4.10 -8.98 -13.08
C ASP A 19 4.72 -7.68 -12.54
N SER A 20 5.24 -7.69 -11.30
CA SER A 20 5.99 -6.54 -10.77
C SER A 20 7.22 -6.23 -11.64
N PRO A 21 7.41 -4.97 -12.10
CA PRO A 21 6.63 -3.77 -11.74
C PRO A 21 5.27 -3.69 -12.46
N LEU A 22 4.23 -3.33 -11.70
CA LEU A 22 2.84 -3.25 -12.17
C LEU A 22 2.30 -1.82 -11.99
N LYS A 23 1.53 -1.32 -12.96
CA LYS A 23 0.75 -0.09 -12.83
C LYS A 23 -0.73 -0.43 -12.68
N ILE A 24 -1.34 -0.02 -11.56
CA ILE A 24 -2.77 -0.20 -11.28
C ILE A 24 -3.50 1.10 -11.59
N THR A 25 -4.44 1.06 -12.53
CA THR A 25 -5.18 2.24 -13.04
C THR A 25 -6.70 2.15 -12.83
N ILE A 26 -7.17 1.15 -12.07
CA ILE A 26 -8.59 0.92 -11.82
C ILE A 26 -9.19 2.15 -11.11
N PRO A 27 -10.17 2.86 -11.71
CA PRO A 27 -10.78 4.01 -11.06
C PRO A 27 -11.46 3.63 -9.76
N LEU A 28 -11.40 4.51 -8.77
CA LEU A 28 -11.97 4.29 -7.45
C LEU A 28 -13.17 5.20 -7.21
N ILE A 29 -14.17 4.70 -6.49
CA ILE A 29 -15.28 5.51 -5.97
C ILE A 29 -15.32 5.43 -4.45
N LYS A 30 -15.64 6.54 -3.81
CA LYS A 30 -15.81 6.61 -2.36
C LYS A 30 -17.17 6.05 -1.97
N ALA A 31 -17.18 4.94 -1.23
CA ALA A 31 -18.37 4.42 -0.55
C ALA A 31 -18.35 4.82 0.93
N MET A 32 -19.48 5.33 1.42
CA MET A 32 -19.69 5.68 2.83
C MET A 32 -20.66 4.67 3.44
N LYS A 33 -20.28 4.06 4.55
CA LYS A 33 -21.19 3.28 5.40
C LYS A 33 -21.12 3.84 6.80
N GLU A 34 -22.23 4.38 7.30
CA GLU A 34 -22.27 5.16 8.55
C GLU A 34 -21.21 6.28 8.53
N ARG A 35 -20.17 6.19 9.38
CA ARG A 35 -19.05 7.12 9.43
C ARG A 35 -17.75 6.55 8.83
N ASP A 36 -17.80 5.35 8.26
CA ASP A 36 -16.64 4.65 7.73
C ASP A 36 -16.54 4.79 6.21
N ILE A 37 -15.36 5.22 5.73
CA ILE A 37 -15.09 5.42 4.31
C ILE A 37 -14.36 4.21 3.73
N LYS A 38 -14.76 3.75 2.56
CA LYS A 38 -14.03 2.72 1.80
C LYS A 38 -14.03 3.06 0.32
N MET A 39 -12.85 3.03 -0.29
CA MET A 39 -12.73 3.10 -1.75
C MET A 39 -13.07 1.75 -2.37
N MET A 40 -13.92 1.78 -3.38
CA MET A 40 -14.35 0.60 -4.14
C MET A 40 -13.95 0.79 -5.61
N PRO A 41 -13.68 -0.30 -6.35
CA PRO A 41 -13.48 -0.19 -7.79
C PRO A 41 -14.76 0.33 -8.44
N LEU A 42 -14.62 1.14 -9.50
CA LEU A 42 -15.75 1.51 -10.34
C LEU A 42 -16.22 0.28 -11.14
N VAL A 43 -17.26 -0.41 -10.64
CA VAL A 43 -17.82 -1.61 -11.28
C VAL A 43 -18.93 -1.31 -12.29
N THR A 44 -19.52 -0.11 -12.24
CA THR A 44 -20.58 0.31 -13.15
C THR A 44 -20.58 1.82 -13.33
N ASN A 45 -20.87 2.29 -14.55
CA ASN A 45 -21.01 3.71 -14.86
C ASN A 45 -22.26 4.36 -14.24
N LYS A 46 -23.12 3.58 -13.59
CA LYS A 46 -24.26 4.09 -12.82
C LYS A 46 -23.89 4.48 -11.37
N ALA A 47 -22.60 4.39 -11.01
CA ALA A 47 -22.16 4.69 -9.66
C ALA A 47 -22.37 6.18 -9.34
N VAL A 48 -23.02 6.44 -8.21
CA VAL A 48 -23.32 7.81 -7.73
C VAL A 48 -22.21 8.24 -6.78
N GLY A 49 -21.44 9.28 -7.15
CA GLY A 49 -20.39 9.84 -6.31
C GLY A 49 -19.17 10.34 -7.10
N GLU A 50 -18.21 10.92 -6.40
CA GLU A 50 -16.93 11.36 -6.97
C GLU A 50 -16.11 10.15 -7.43
N ILE A 51 -15.68 10.17 -8.70
CA ILE A 51 -14.83 9.15 -9.31
C ILE A 51 -13.38 9.62 -9.30
N PHE A 52 -12.50 8.81 -8.74
CA PHE A 52 -11.07 9.08 -8.62
C PHE A 52 -10.32 8.31 -9.72
N TYR A 53 -9.89 9.02 -10.76
CA TYR A 53 -9.00 8.50 -11.80
C TYR A 53 -7.53 8.63 -11.35
N VAL A 54 -7.07 7.61 -10.63
CA VAL A 54 -5.77 7.58 -9.97
C VAL A 54 -4.96 6.36 -10.37
N GLU A 55 -3.64 6.48 -10.27
CA GLU A 55 -2.70 5.43 -10.67
C GLU A 55 -1.75 5.11 -9.52
N SER A 56 -1.43 3.83 -9.36
CA SER A 56 -0.40 3.36 -8.42
C SER A 56 0.62 2.51 -9.17
N GLU A 57 1.85 2.98 -9.22
CA GLU A 57 2.99 2.25 -9.78
C GLU A 57 3.66 1.44 -8.68
N CYS A 58 3.50 0.13 -8.72
CA CYS A 58 3.91 -0.79 -7.68
C CYS A 58 5.12 -1.62 -8.13
N ARG A 59 6.14 -1.68 -7.27
CA ARG A 59 7.34 -2.49 -7.50
C ARG A 59 7.67 -3.32 -6.27
N THR A 60 7.71 -4.64 -6.41
CA THR A 60 8.26 -5.54 -5.41
C THR A 60 9.76 -5.27 -5.25
N ILE A 61 10.16 -4.98 -4.03
CA ILE A 61 11.57 -4.71 -3.69
C ILE A 61 12.24 -5.98 -3.23
N LYS A 62 11.52 -6.80 -2.46
CA LYS A 62 11.89 -8.15 -2.03
C LYS A 62 10.65 -8.85 -1.53
N GLY A 63 10.49 -10.14 -1.85
CA GLY A 63 9.29 -10.87 -1.49
C GLY A 63 9.40 -12.36 -1.74
N ASN A 64 8.26 -13.01 -1.55
CA ASN A 64 7.98 -14.39 -1.92
C ASN A 64 6.44 -14.57 -1.98
N GLN A 65 5.99 -15.77 -2.34
CA GLN A 65 4.58 -16.14 -2.42
C GLN A 65 3.73 -15.90 -1.13
N TYR A 66 4.34 -15.62 0.02
CA TYR A 66 3.63 -15.41 1.28
C TYR A 66 3.53 -13.92 1.67
N VAL A 67 4.62 -13.17 1.54
CA VAL A 67 4.71 -11.74 1.90
C VAL A 67 5.77 -11.03 1.08
N SER A 68 5.52 -9.77 0.76
CA SER A 68 6.43 -8.93 -0.01
C SER A 68 6.54 -7.52 0.56
N SER A 69 7.73 -6.94 0.43
CA SER A 69 7.93 -5.50 0.62
C SER A 69 7.85 -4.81 -0.74
N VAL A 70 6.93 -3.86 -0.84
CA VAL A 70 6.57 -3.18 -2.08
C VAL A 70 6.81 -1.68 -1.91
N GLU A 71 7.29 -1.07 -2.98
CA GLU A 71 7.31 0.38 -3.15
C GLU A 71 6.16 0.77 -4.07
N VAL A 72 5.44 1.83 -3.71
CA VAL A 72 4.32 2.35 -4.49
C VAL A 72 4.54 3.83 -4.76
N ILE A 73 4.48 4.21 -6.03
CA ILE A 73 4.57 5.60 -6.48
C ILE A 73 3.18 6.08 -6.91
N THR A 74 2.78 7.25 -6.42
CA THR A 74 1.51 7.90 -6.77
C THR A 74 1.73 9.39 -7.06
N HIS A 75 0.96 9.93 -8.00
CA HIS A 75 1.04 11.35 -8.41
C HIS A 75 -0.24 12.16 -8.09
N LYS A 76 -1.35 11.45 -7.85
CA LYS A 76 -2.63 12.00 -7.42
C LYS A 76 -3.02 11.32 -6.12
N GLU A 77 -3.77 12.03 -5.28
CA GLU A 77 -4.27 11.49 -4.02
C GLU A 77 -5.73 11.09 -4.15
N ALA A 78 -6.04 9.88 -3.72
CA ALA A 78 -7.38 9.49 -3.30
C ALA A 78 -7.30 8.86 -1.90
N PRO A 79 -8.33 9.02 -1.06
CA PRO A 79 -8.35 8.39 0.26
C PRO A 79 -8.08 6.90 0.14
N HIS A 80 -7.20 6.33 0.96
CA HIS A 80 -6.92 4.89 0.95
C HIS A 80 -6.52 4.26 -0.41
N GLN A 81 -6.10 5.05 -1.41
CA GLN A 81 -5.82 4.56 -2.77
C GLN A 81 -4.91 3.32 -2.79
N ILE A 82 -3.74 3.42 -2.15
CA ILE A 82 -2.75 2.34 -2.11
C ILE A 82 -3.34 1.07 -1.48
N ARG A 83 -4.15 1.24 -0.42
CA ARG A 83 -4.80 0.12 0.30
C ARG A 83 -5.78 -0.60 -0.62
N ALA A 84 -6.61 0.15 -1.34
CA ALA A 84 -7.60 -0.38 -2.27
C ALA A 84 -6.94 -1.05 -3.49
N HIS A 85 -6.01 -0.37 -4.16
CA HIS A 85 -5.30 -0.89 -5.33
C HIS A 85 -4.56 -2.19 -5.03
N LEU A 86 -3.79 -2.24 -3.94
CA LEU A 86 -3.05 -3.45 -3.58
C LEU A 86 -4.00 -4.62 -3.24
N ALA A 87 -5.14 -4.35 -2.60
CA ALA A 87 -6.16 -5.38 -2.36
C ALA A 87 -6.82 -5.87 -3.67
N LEU A 88 -7.12 -4.97 -4.61
CA LEU A 88 -7.65 -5.32 -5.94
C LEU A 88 -6.66 -6.15 -6.77
N ALA A 89 -5.36 -5.88 -6.61
CA ALA A 89 -4.28 -6.68 -7.20
C ALA A 89 -4.03 -8.02 -6.46
N GLY A 90 -4.89 -8.42 -5.54
CA GLY A 90 -4.77 -9.68 -4.79
C GLY A 90 -3.68 -9.68 -3.71
N CYS A 91 -3.00 -8.56 -3.49
CA CYS A 91 -1.89 -8.40 -2.55
C CYS A 91 -2.20 -7.36 -1.47
N PRO A 92 -3.23 -7.56 -0.63
CA PRO A 92 -3.61 -6.57 0.39
C PRO A 92 -2.47 -6.34 1.40
N LEU A 93 -2.44 -5.14 1.99
CA LEU A 93 -1.52 -4.81 3.08
C LEU A 93 -1.72 -5.75 4.27
N ILE A 94 -0.62 -6.23 4.87
CA ILE A 94 -0.73 -6.97 6.13
C ILE A 94 -1.32 -6.04 7.21
N GLY A 95 -2.10 -6.58 8.14
CA GLY A 95 -2.75 -5.78 9.19
C GLY A 95 -3.94 -4.92 8.73
N ASP A 96 -4.24 -4.82 7.43
CA ASP A 96 -5.36 -4.01 6.94
C ASP A 96 -6.71 -4.76 6.97
N ALA A 97 -7.45 -4.59 8.05
CA ALA A 97 -8.78 -5.20 8.23
C ALA A 97 -9.86 -4.69 7.26
N LYS A 98 -9.74 -3.47 6.74
CA LYS A 98 -10.79 -2.81 5.94
C LYS A 98 -10.82 -3.34 4.51
N TYR A 99 -9.64 -3.58 3.95
CA TYR A 99 -9.44 -4.03 2.56
C TYR A 99 -9.12 -5.53 2.46
N SER A 100 -9.28 -6.26 3.56
CA SER A 100 -9.19 -7.72 3.59
C SER A 100 -10.47 -8.38 3.08
N ASN A 101 -10.33 -9.49 2.34
CA ASN A 101 -11.46 -10.37 1.99
C ASN A 101 -12.10 -11.04 3.22
N SER A 102 -11.44 -10.98 4.38
CA SER A 102 -11.96 -11.51 5.65
C SER A 102 -12.39 -10.39 6.62
N SER A 103 -12.69 -9.19 6.11
CA SER A 103 -13.16 -8.06 6.93
C SER A 103 -14.33 -8.48 7.85
N PRO A 104 -14.32 -8.11 9.14
CA PRO A 104 -13.50 -7.09 9.80
C PRO A 104 -12.11 -7.59 10.29
N ARG A 105 -11.61 -8.73 9.80
CA ARG A 105 -10.28 -9.25 10.15
C ARG A 105 -9.23 -8.90 9.09
N PRO A 106 -7.96 -8.64 9.48
CA PRO A 106 -6.87 -8.41 8.53
C PRO A 106 -6.60 -9.66 7.67
N PRO A 107 -5.81 -9.52 6.59
CA PRO A 107 -5.45 -10.67 5.76
C PRO A 107 -4.73 -11.73 6.59
N ARG A 108 -5.18 -12.98 6.45
CA ARG A 108 -4.53 -14.11 7.13
C ARG A 108 -3.11 -14.30 6.63
N LEU A 109 -2.20 -14.54 7.57
CA LEU A 109 -0.80 -14.86 7.29
C LEU A 109 -0.62 -16.38 7.23
N SER A 110 0.32 -16.84 6.40
CA SER A 110 0.63 -18.27 6.31
C SER A 110 1.35 -18.75 7.58
N HIS A 111 1.29 -20.06 7.87
CA HIS A 111 2.05 -20.66 8.98
C HIS A 111 3.54 -20.32 8.93
N ARG A 112 4.15 -20.25 7.73
CA ARG A 112 5.56 -19.85 7.56
C ARG A 112 5.82 -18.43 8.06
N VAL A 113 4.92 -17.49 7.78
CA VAL A 113 5.04 -16.09 8.22
C VAL A 113 4.81 -16.00 9.73
N LEU A 114 3.80 -16.70 10.26
CA LEU A 114 3.55 -16.78 11.70
C LEU A 114 4.76 -17.32 12.47
N ASN A 115 5.40 -18.37 11.95
CA ASN A 115 6.61 -18.96 12.53
C ASN A 115 7.81 -17.99 12.50
N LEU A 116 8.01 -17.25 11.41
CA LEU A 116 9.06 -16.22 11.33
C LEU A 116 8.87 -15.09 12.36
N LEU A 117 7.61 -14.77 12.66
CA LEU A 117 7.24 -13.76 13.65
C LEU A 117 7.21 -14.31 15.08
N GLY A 118 7.15 -15.64 15.26
CA GLY A 118 7.03 -16.27 16.57
C GLY A 118 5.67 -16.02 17.23
N ILE A 119 4.59 -15.97 16.44
CA ILE A 119 3.24 -15.66 16.93
C ILE A 119 2.20 -16.64 16.41
N THR A 120 1.05 -16.70 17.09
CA THR A 120 -0.13 -17.47 16.68
C THR A 120 -1.01 -16.71 15.67
N ASP A 121 -1.92 -17.41 14.99
CA ASP A 121 -2.92 -16.76 14.12
C ASP A 121 -3.77 -15.74 14.88
N SER A 122 -4.13 -16.03 16.14
CA SER A 122 -4.89 -15.10 16.97
C SER A 122 -4.11 -13.81 17.26
N GLN A 123 -2.81 -13.93 17.57
CA GLN A 123 -1.94 -12.77 17.79
C GLN A 123 -1.71 -11.97 16.50
N SER A 124 -1.73 -12.62 15.32
CA SER A 124 -1.54 -11.93 14.03
C SER A 124 -2.59 -10.84 13.77
N ARG A 125 -3.77 -10.93 14.40
CA ARG A 125 -4.82 -9.91 14.32
C ARG A 125 -4.45 -8.57 14.95
N LYS A 126 -3.41 -8.55 15.79
CA LYS A 126 -2.88 -7.33 16.44
C LYS A 126 -1.77 -6.66 15.64
N ILE A 127 -1.33 -7.27 14.53
CA ILE A 127 -0.32 -6.67 13.64
C ILE A 127 -0.91 -5.39 13.02
N PRO A 128 -0.21 -4.24 13.12
CA PRO A 128 -0.69 -3.01 12.52
C PRO A 128 -0.56 -3.06 10.98
N MET A 129 -1.24 -2.14 10.31
CA MET A 129 -1.03 -1.93 8.88
C MET A 129 0.37 -1.33 8.62
N TYR A 130 1.10 -1.90 7.66
CA TYR A 130 2.43 -1.40 7.26
C TYR A 130 2.35 -0.64 5.94
N LEU A 131 2.13 0.68 6.05
CA LEU A 131 2.16 1.65 4.96
C LEU A 131 2.86 2.93 5.44
N HIS A 132 3.98 3.29 4.83
CA HIS A 132 4.83 4.41 5.23
C HIS A 132 5.12 5.32 4.05
N LEU A 133 4.73 6.59 4.12
CA LEU A 133 5.13 7.59 3.14
C LEU A 133 6.62 7.90 3.31
N LYS A 134 7.43 7.37 2.40
CA LYS A 134 8.89 7.38 2.51
C LYS A 134 9.46 8.71 2.02
N GLN A 135 8.98 9.19 0.88
CA GLN A 135 9.45 10.41 0.22
C GLN A 135 8.30 11.15 -0.47
N ILE A 136 8.42 12.47 -0.52
CA ILE A 136 7.61 13.36 -1.36
C ILE A 136 8.57 14.17 -2.21
N HIS A 137 8.34 14.21 -3.51
CA HIS A 137 9.16 14.92 -4.48
C HIS A 137 8.31 15.97 -5.20
N PHE A 138 8.74 17.21 -5.10
CA PHE A 138 8.14 18.39 -5.72
C PHE A 138 8.98 18.77 -6.95
N PRO A 139 8.55 18.41 -8.18
CA PRO A 139 9.36 18.62 -9.37
C PRO A 139 9.53 20.09 -9.74
N ASP A 140 8.52 20.94 -9.51
CA ASP A 140 8.53 22.36 -9.87
C ASP A 140 7.85 23.20 -8.77
N ALA A 141 8.56 23.52 -7.69
CA ALA A 141 7.97 24.25 -6.57
C ALA A 141 7.72 25.76 -6.87
N SER A 142 8.23 26.26 -8.01
CA SER A 142 7.84 27.46 -8.79
C SER A 142 8.96 27.77 -9.80
N LYS A 143 8.78 28.72 -10.74
CA LYS A 143 9.80 29.12 -11.74
C LYS A 143 11.17 29.52 -11.14
N SER A 144 11.23 29.80 -9.83
CA SER A 144 12.45 30.23 -9.12
C SER A 144 12.97 29.18 -8.13
N MET A 145 12.31 28.04 -7.94
CA MET A 145 12.61 27.11 -6.85
C MET A 145 13.04 25.75 -7.40
N LYS A 146 14.22 25.29 -6.98
CA LYS A 146 14.79 23.99 -7.36
C LYS A 146 13.87 22.84 -6.90
N PRO A 147 13.89 21.69 -7.58
CA PRO A 147 13.16 20.50 -7.15
C PRO A 147 13.45 20.17 -5.68
N MET A 148 12.40 19.94 -4.88
CA MET A 148 12.53 19.67 -3.45
C MET A 148 12.13 18.22 -3.16
N ARG A 149 12.91 17.56 -2.29
CA ARG A 149 12.61 16.22 -1.80
C ARG A 149 12.51 16.21 -0.29
N LEU A 150 11.37 15.81 0.23
CA LEU A 150 11.16 15.51 1.64
C LEU A 150 11.28 14.00 1.84
N SER A 151 11.93 13.57 2.91
CA SER A 151 12.11 12.15 3.20
C SER A 151 11.93 11.86 4.68
N ALA A 152 11.25 10.75 4.99
CA ALA A 152 11.11 10.25 6.34
C ALA A 152 11.88 8.92 6.48
N PRO A 153 12.72 8.71 7.50
CA PRO A 153 13.31 7.40 7.76
C PRO A 153 12.21 6.35 7.99
N LEU A 154 12.51 5.07 7.72
CA LEU A 154 11.55 4.01 8.07
C LEU A 154 11.44 3.95 9.60
N PRO A 155 10.23 3.94 10.17
CA PRO A 155 10.06 3.76 11.60
C PRO A 155 10.70 2.46 12.09
N GLU A 156 11.13 2.42 13.36
CA GLU A 156 11.83 1.26 13.93
C GLU A 156 11.00 -0.02 13.83
N HIS A 157 9.71 0.05 14.17
CA HIS A 157 8.79 -1.10 14.07
C HIS A 157 8.63 -1.61 12.63
N PHE A 158 8.70 -0.70 11.64
CA PHE A 158 8.67 -1.06 10.21
C PHE A 158 9.95 -1.81 9.84
N SER A 159 11.10 -1.26 10.21
CA SER A 159 12.41 -1.85 9.95
C SER A 159 12.57 -3.22 10.63
N TRP A 160 12.08 -3.36 11.87
CA TRP A 160 12.05 -4.62 12.61
C TRP A 160 11.21 -5.68 11.88
N MET A 161 10.01 -5.31 11.42
CA MET A 161 9.13 -6.23 10.70
C MET A 161 9.78 -6.70 9.39
N LEU A 162 10.38 -5.80 8.61
CA LEU A 162 11.11 -6.15 7.40
C LEU A 162 12.28 -7.12 7.69
N LYS A 163 13.03 -6.92 8.79
CA LYS A 163 14.11 -7.82 9.21
C LYS A 163 13.57 -9.21 9.55
N LYS A 164 12.56 -9.29 10.41
CA LYS A 164 11.96 -10.55 10.86
C LYS A 164 11.39 -11.37 9.70
N LEU A 165 10.75 -10.69 8.75
CA LEU A 165 10.21 -11.33 7.54
C LEU A 165 11.26 -11.57 6.44
N LYS A 166 12.53 -11.23 6.67
CA LYS A 166 13.63 -11.35 5.69
C LYS A 166 13.39 -10.55 4.39
N LEU A 167 12.67 -9.43 4.50
CA LEU A 167 12.28 -8.55 3.38
C LEU A 167 13.19 -7.33 3.19
N LEU A 168 14.23 -7.15 4.02
CA LEU A 168 15.25 -6.15 3.72
C LEU A 168 16.03 -6.55 2.47
N LYS A 169 16.14 -5.62 1.52
CA LYS A 169 17.10 -5.71 0.42
C LYS A 169 18.49 -5.57 1.04
N LEU A 170 19.36 -6.56 0.79
CA LEU A 170 20.77 -6.44 1.13
C LEU A 170 21.34 -5.33 0.24
N LYS A 171 22.09 -4.40 0.84
CA LYS A 171 22.81 -3.37 0.09
C LYS A 171 23.89 -4.02 -0.76
#